data_AF-A0A8H7CSA7-F1
#
_entry.id   AF-A0A8H7CSA7-F1
#
_cell.length_a   1.000
_cell.length_b   1.000
_cell.length_c   1.000
_cell.angle_alpha   90.00
_cell.angle_beta   90.00
_cell.angle_gamma   90.00
#
_symmetry.space_group_name_H-M   'P 1'
#
loop_
_entity.id
_entity.type
_entity.pdbx_description
1 polymer ?
#
loop_
_entity_poly.entity_id
_entity_poly.type
_entity_poly.pdbx_seq_one_letter_code
_entity_poly.pdbx_strand_id
1 'polypeptide(L)'
;MFRERFRFFVPYVGAEVACRDYTHGVLNTAMFVVPCLQHQPNSAVASNCLMNSGVWKNDDEFCHNYSLLHPKDVPKFLGCETIRMDGIMGLISLGTKTLPRPVAELASRVELTRWLTRVLLYTCVPGSPGMQMVRVRMPNNLVAFIRLLVHLQAVGYPAHWLSEFLQTILSDTLVTDVAPYLGNFPIPLSDLGRSVPVRRVRLDPWLAEFENILVAGLEGLPFAVSLPADFAKDHTDIVIYEAVVQPKGPDLGPMFATAPVQDNVVDILLYKPSRTLTVDALARLIPSIIERRMAEPLRGTVYLLSSQEMVDIPGKKVSWRLSKQRAQEMRKEGWVMVVYRTDNHEAVTLPLPANKWTEVLEQLDVD
;
A
#
# COMPACT_ATOMS: atom_id res chain seq x y z
N MET A 1 20.48 21.90 3.67
CA MET A 1 19.91 22.99 2.84
C MET A 1 18.93 22.38 1.84
N PHE A 2 17.89 21.70 2.32
CA PHE A 2 16.76 21.19 1.54
C PHE A 2 15.49 21.64 2.26
N ARG A 3 14.93 22.74 1.78
CA ARG A 3 13.70 23.36 2.26
C ARG A 3 13.02 24.01 1.06
N GLU A 4 12.55 23.19 0.13
CA GLU A 4 11.67 23.61 -0.96
C GLU A 4 10.37 22.80 -0.83
N ARG A 5 9.34 23.39 -0.21
CA ARG A 5 8.30 24.27 -0.80
C ARG A 5 7.27 23.51 -1.64
N PHE A 6 6.55 22.59 -1.01
CA PHE A 6 5.12 22.46 -1.28
C PHE A 6 4.38 23.52 -0.45
N ARG A 7 4.24 24.74 -1.00
CA ARG A 7 3.35 25.76 -0.45
C ARG A 7 2.01 25.68 -1.19
N PHE A 8 1.04 24.98 -0.60
CA PHE A 8 -0.36 25.28 -0.89
C PHE A 8 -0.68 26.60 -0.19
N PHE A 9 -0.68 27.70 -0.94
CA PHE A 9 -1.16 28.98 -0.45
C PHE A 9 -2.65 29.07 -0.77
N VAL A 10 -3.50 28.87 0.24
CA VAL A 10 -4.91 29.25 0.19
C VAL A 10 -5.21 30.02 1.49
N PRO A 11 -5.37 31.34 1.44
CA PRO A 11 -5.74 32.12 2.61
C PRO A 11 -7.27 32.10 2.73
N TYR A 12 -7.86 31.01 3.22
CA TYR A 12 -9.25 30.99 3.66
C TYR A 12 -9.41 29.99 4.81
N VAL A 13 -10.17 30.40 5.84
CA VAL A 13 -10.50 29.63 7.02
C VAL A 13 -11.40 28.46 6.59
N GLY A 14 -10.81 27.29 6.39
CA GLY A 14 -11.48 26.07 5.94
C GLY A 14 -10.92 25.58 4.60
N ALA A 15 -9.99 24.62 4.63
CA ALA A 15 -9.52 23.95 3.43
C ALA A 15 -10.56 22.91 2.97
N GLU A 16 -11.37 23.24 1.96
CA GLU A 16 -12.33 22.33 1.31
C GLU A 16 -11.68 21.43 0.25
N VAL A 17 -10.51 20.82 0.48
CA VAL A 17 -10.03 19.73 -0.38
C VAL A 17 -9.11 18.77 0.40
N ALA A 18 -9.65 17.92 1.28
CA ALA A 18 -8.93 16.72 1.75
C ALA A 18 -9.12 15.52 0.80
N CYS A 19 -8.22 14.55 0.94
CA CYS A 19 -8.23 13.25 0.28
C CYS A 19 -9.66 12.68 0.15
N ARG A 20 -10.16 12.61 -1.09
CA ARG A 20 -11.46 12.00 -1.41
C ARG A 20 -11.38 10.48 -1.30
N ASP A 21 -12.51 9.82 -1.43
CA ASP A 21 -12.65 8.36 -1.51
C ASP A 21 -11.66 7.69 -2.50
N TYR A 22 -11.35 8.33 -3.63
CA TYR A 22 -10.39 7.81 -4.61
C TYR A 22 -8.90 7.97 -4.22
N THR A 23 -8.58 8.62 -3.10
CA THR A 23 -7.22 8.76 -2.55
C THR A 23 -7.08 8.07 -1.19
N HIS A 24 -7.81 6.97 -0.97
CA HIS A 24 -7.80 6.18 0.27
C HIS A 24 -8.42 6.89 1.51
N GLY A 25 -9.27 7.89 1.29
CA GLY A 25 -10.22 8.41 2.28
C GLY A 25 -9.63 8.82 3.65
N VAL A 26 -10.20 8.26 4.72
CA VAL A 26 -9.97 8.66 6.12
C VAL A 26 -8.52 8.47 6.54
N LEU A 27 -7.91 7.33 6.22
CA LEU A 27 -6.53 7.01 6.63
C LEU A 27 -5.53 8.02 6.05
N ASN A 28 -5.62 8.30 4.75
CA ASN A 28 -4.72 9.24 4.10
C ASN A 28 -4.97 10.68 4.54
N THR A 29 -6.24 11.06 4.78
CA THR A 29 -6.56 12.37 5.36
C THR A 29 -5.87 12.54 6.72
N ALA A 30 -5.97 11.54 7.60
CA ALA A 30 -5.35 11.57 8.92
C ALA A 30 -3.81 11.56 8.88
N MET A 31 -3.20 10.85 7.93
CA MET A 31 -1.74 10.71 7.83
C MET A 31 -1.05 11.86 7.10
N PHE A 32 -1.66 12.39 6.04
CA PHE A 32 -0.98 13.34 5.14
C PHE A 32 -1.52 14.76 5.27
N VAL A 33 -2.81 14.92 5.60
CA VAL A 33 -3.47 16.23 5.55
C VAL A 33 -3.62 16.84 6.94
N VAL A 34 -4.12 16.08 7.91
CA VAL A 34 -4.27 16.57 9.30
C VAL A 34 -2.95 17.10 9.90
N PRO A 35 -1.78 16.46 9.71
CA PRO A 35 -0.52 16.99 10.24
C PRO A 35 -0.08 18.32 9.60
N CYS A 36 -0.65 18.70 8.46
CA CYS A 36 -0.36 19.97 7.78
C CYS A 36 -1.27 21.12 8.27
N LEU A 37 -2.28 20.83 9.09
CA LEU A 37 -3.16 21.84 9.66
C LEU A 37 -2.43 22.69 10.70
N GLN A 38 -2.87 23.94 10.85
CA GLN A 38 -2.38 24.79 11.92
C GLN A 38 -2.83 24.23 13.27
N HIS A 39 -2.00 24.39 14.31
CA HIS A 39 -2.35 24.00 15.68
C HIS A 39 -3.28 25.02 16.34
N GLN A 40 -4.48 25.20 15.77
CA GLN A 40 -5.52 26.05 16.32
C GLN A 40 -6.78 25.22 16.62
N PRO A 41 -7.56 25.57 17.67
CA PRO A 41 -8.72 24.77 18.11
C PRO A 41 -9.79 24.50 17.04
N ASN A 42 -9.83 25.28 15.96
CA ASN A 42 -10.82 25.15 14.88
C ASN A 42 -10.20 24.73 13.54
N SER A 43 -8.92 24.33 13.54
CA SER A 43 -8.28 23.84 12.32
C SER A 43 -8.73 22.41 12.04
N ALA A 44 -9.51 22.27 10.99
CA ALA A 44 -10.04 21.01 10.52
C ALA A 44 -9.86 20.91 9.00
N VAL A 45 -9.90 19.68 8.52
CA VAL A 45 -10.00 19.38 7.11
C VAL A 45 -11.23 18.53 6.85
N ALA A 46 -11.94 18.87 5.76
CA ALA A 46 -13.14 18.15 5.37
C ALA A 46 -12.99 17.48 4.00
N SER A 47 -13.57 16.29 3.87
CA SER A 47 -13.74 15.58 2.59
C SER A 47 -15.09 14.88 2.53
N ASN A 48 -15.49 14.46 1.33
CA ASN A 48 -16.71 13.70 1.09
C ASN A 48 -16.43 12.46 0.24
N CYS A 49 -17.43 11.58 0.19
CA CYS A 49 -17.51 10.48 -0.74
C CYS A 49 -18.03 11.00 -2.09
N LEU A 50 -17.16 11.13 -3.10
CA LEU A 50 -17.56 11.69 -4.40
C LEU A 50 -17.95 10.61 -5.40
N MET A 51 -17.13 9.57 -5.53
CA MET A 51 -17.16 8.63 -6.65
C MET A 51 -18.03 7.40 -6.35
N ASN A 52 -18.09 6.96 -5.09
CA ASN A 52 -18.71 5.69 -4.73
C ASN A 52 -19.79 5.77 -3.65
N SER A 53 -20.50 6.90 -3.52
CA SER A 53 -21.52 7.11 -2.48
C SER A 53 -22.64 6.04 -2.49
N GLY A 54 -22.98 5.50 -3.66
CA GLY A 54 -23.97 4.43 -3.80
C GLY A 54 -23.50 3.02 -3.37
N VAL A 55 -22.22 2.81 -3.07
CA VAL A 55 -21.67 1.51 -2.64
C VAL A 55 -21.95 1.23 -1.17
N TRP A 56 -21.94 2.28 -0.36
CA TRP A 56 -21.82 2.15 1.09
C TRP A 56 -23.20 2.02 1.74
N LYS A 57 -23.32 1.10 2.68
CA LYS A 57 -24.51 0.94 3.50
C LYS A 57 -24.71 2.11 4.47
N ASN A 58 -23.62 2.59 5.07
CA ASN A 58 -23.59 3.68 6.05
C ASN A 58 -22.17 4.23 6.23
N ASP A 59 -22.04 5.37 6.92
CA ASP A 59 -20.75 6.05 7.08
C ASP A 59 -19.72 5.26 7.88
N ASP A 60 -20.17 4.35 8.76
CA ASP A 60 -19.29 3.43 9.48
C ASP A 60 -18.59 2.46 8.50
N GLU A 61 -19.33 1.92 7.52
CA GLU A 61 -18.78 1.06 6.48
C GLU A 61 -17.82 1.83 5.57
N PHE A 62 -18.16 3.08 5.22
CA PHE A 62 -17.25 3.98 4.49
C PHE A 62 -15.92 4.15 5.24
N CYS A 63 -15.98 4.57 6.51
CA CYS A 63 -14.79 4.79 7.33
C CYS A 63 -13.99 3.49 7.48
N HIS A 64 -14.67 2.36 7.72
CA HIS A 64 -14.04 1.06 7.87
C HIS A 64 -13.27 0.63 6.62
N ASN A 65 -13.83 0.82 5.43
CA ASN A 65 -13.15 0.42 4.20
C ASN A 65 -11.85 1.21 3.98
N TYR A 66 -11.82 2.49 4.34
CA TYR A 66 -10.64 3.34 4.14
C TYR A 66 -9.68 3.44 5.32
N SER A 67 -9.97 2.82 6.46
CA SER A 67 -9.09 2.85 7.65
C SER A 67 -8.92 1.51 8.36
N LEU A 68 -9.78 0.53 8.06
CA LEU A 68 -9.91 -0.74 8.76
C LEU A 68 -10.18 -0.58 10.27
N LEU A 69 -10.83 0.53 10.64
CA LEU A 69 -11.23 0.90 11.99
C LEU A 69 -12.72 1.24 12.05
N HIS A 70 -13.31 1.17 13.24
CA HIS A 70 -14.59 1.82 13.50
C HIS A 70 -14.36 3.34 13.62
N PRO A 71 -15.29 4.22 13.18
CA PRO A 71 -15.17 5.67 13.36
C PRO A 71 -14.73 6.13 14.76
N LYS A 72 -15.28 5.54 15.81
CA LYS A 72 -14.94 5.85 17.21
C LYS A 72 -13.48 5.57 17.57
N ASP A 73 -12.83 4.64 16.87
CA ASP A 73 -11.46 4.21 17.14
C ASP A 73 -10.45 5.04 16.32
N VAL A 74 -10.87 5.77 15.29
CA VAL A 74 -9.99 6.60 14.46
C VAL A 74 -9.13 7.57 15.32
N PRO A 75 -9.69 8.34 16.27
CA PRO A 75 -8.88 9.20 17.14
C PRO A 75 -7.88 8.46 18.03
N LYS A 76 -8.24 7.23 18.45
CA LYS A 76 -7.42 6.39 19.34
C LYS A 76 -6.19 5.84 18.59
N PHE A 77 -6.33 5.53 17.30
CA PHE A 77 -5.25 4.96 16.49
C PHE A 77 -4.45 6.00 15.70
N LEU A 78 -5.11 6.99 15.11
CA LEU A 78 -4.47 7.91 14.16
C LEU A 78 -4.09 9.26 14.77
N GLY A 79 -4.43 9.51 16.04
CA GLY A 79 -4.04 10.73 16.74
C GLY A 79 -4.69 12.01 16.20
N CYS A 80 -5.82 11.90 15.52
CA CYS A 80 -6.61 13.04 15.06
C CYS A 80 -7.90 13.21 15.88
N GLU A 81 -8.57 14.34 15.72
CA GLU A 81 -9.92 14.57 16.22
C GLU A 81 -10.92 14.20 15.13
N THR A 82 -11.98 13.46 15.48
CA THR A 82 -13.10 13.21 14.58
C THR A 82 -14.22 14.19 14.94
N ILE A 83 -14.36 15.24 14.14
CA ILE A 83 -15.40 16.27 14.32
C ILE A 83 -16.71 15.79 13.68
N ARG A 84 -16.61 15.19 12.49
CA ARG A 84 -17.75 14.64 11.75
C ARG A 84 -17.34 13.41 10.95
N MET A 85 -18.22 12.43 10.83
CA MET A 85 -18.00 11.22 10.04
C MET A 85 -19.25 10.89 9.22
N ASP A 86 -19.75 11.86 8.46
CA ASP A 86 -20.96 11.71 7.64
C ASP A 86 -20.58 11.74 6.15
N GLY A 87 -19.68 10.85 5.72
CA GLY A 87 -18.99 10.92 4.43
C GLY A 87 -19.83 10.67 3.19
N ILE A 88 -20.89 9.85 3.24
CA ILE A 88 -21.58 9.36 2.04
C ILE A 88 -22.36 10.47 1.34
N MET A 89 -23.15 11.24 2.09
CA MET A 89 -23.97 12.37 1.58
C MET A 89 -23.66 13.69 2.30
N GLY A 90 -22.63 13.71 3.14
CA GLY A 90 -22.23 14.88 3.93
C GLY A 90 -20.73 15.12 3.86
N LEU A 91 -20.13 15.38 5.03
CA LEU A 91 -18.70 15.64 5.17
C LEU A 91 -18.11 14.78 6.29
N ILE A 92 -16.94 14.21 6.02
CA ILE A 92 -15.99 13.78 7.04
C ILE A 92 -15.16 15.00 7.39
N SER A 93 -15.01 15.28 8.67
CA SER A 93 -14.20 16.39 9.18
C SER A 93 -13.26 15.88 10.25
N LEU A 94 -11.96 16.02 10.00
CA LEU A 94 -10.90 15.63 10.93
C LEU A 94 -10.14 16.88 11.39
N GLY A 95 -9.95 16.98 12.71
CA GLY A 95 -9.20 18.05 13.37
C GLY A 95 -7.85 17.57 13.88
N THR A 96 -7.03 18.53 14.31
CA THR A 96 -5.76 18.23 14.98
C THR A 96 -5.97 17.81 16.43
N LYS A 97 -5.09 16.95 16.95
CA LYS A 97 -4.89 16.79 18.40
C LYS A 97 -3.46 17.13 18.74
N THR A 98 -3.21 17.46 20.01
CA THR A 98 -1.85 17.61 20.52
C THR A 98 -1.15 16.26 20.48
N LEU A 99 0.00 16.23 19.80
CA LEU A 99 0.86 15.05 19.66
C LEU A 99 2.23 15.33 20.31
N PRO A 100 2.92 14.31 20.87
CA PRO A 100 2.47 12.92 21.00
C PRO A 100 1.40 12.77 22.09
N ARG A 101 0.51 11.79 21.94
CA ARG A 101 -0.50 11.45 22.93
C ARG A 101 0.05 10.50 23.99
N PRO A 102 -0.44 10.53 25.24
CA PRO A 102 -0.08 9.55 26.25
C PRO A 102 -0.47 8.14 25.80
N VAL A 103 0.42 7.16 25.98
CA VAL A 103 0.20 5.76 25.57
C VAL A 103 -1.06 5.16 26.20
N ALA A 104 -1.44 5.59 27.41
CA ALA A 104 -2.66 5.15 28.08
C ALA A 104 -3.95 5.54 27.34
N GLU A 105 -3.90 6.54 26.46
CA GLU A 105 -5.03 6.99 25.64
C GLU A 105 -5.02 6.44 24.21
N LEU A 106 -3.99 5.66 23.86
CA LEU A 106 -3.80 5.04 22.56
C LEU A 106 -4.26 3.58 22.56
N ALA A 107 -4.27 2.96 21.38
CA ALA A 107 -4.45 1.51 21.29
C ALA A 107 -3.35 0.75 22.02
N SER A 108 -3.73 -0.33 22.70
CA SER A 108 -2.76 -1.24 23.29
C SER A 108 -1.87 -1.85 22.20
N ARG A 109 -0.69 -2.35 22.60
CA ARG A 109 0.23 -3.02 21.67
C ARG A 109 -0.43 -4.13 20.85
N VAL A 110 -1.31 -4.91 21.49
CA VAL A 110 -2.02 -6.04 20.85
C VAL A 110 -3.03 -5.54 19.83
N GLU A 111 -3.85 -4.54 20.19
CA GLU A 111 -4.79 -3.90 19.27
C GLU A 111 -4.08 -3.28 18.07
N LEU A 112 -3.00 -2.53 18.32
CA LEU A 112 -2.19 -1.90 17.28
C LEU A 112 -1.60 -2.94 16.33
N THR A 113 -0.95 -3.98 16.86
CA THR A 113 -0.32 -5.04 16.05
C THR A 113 -1.34 -5.76 15.19
N ARG A 114 -2.53 -6.05 15.75
CA ARG A 114 -3.61 -6.71 15.00
C ARG A 114 -4.12 -5.82 13.87
N TRP A 115 -4.34 -4.54 14.13
CA TRP A 115 -4.79 -3.59 13.10
C TRP A 115 -3.72 -3.37 12.02
N LEU A 116 -2.46 -3.13 12.39
CA LEU A 116 -1.36 -2.99 11.45
C LEU A 116 -1.17 -4.24 10.59
N THR A 117 -1.32 -5.43 11.17
CA THR A 117 -1.30 -6.68 10.40
C THR A 117 -2.44 -6.69 9.39
N ARG A 118 -3.64 -6.26 9.76
CA ARG A 118 -4.77 -6.17 8.81
C ARG A 118 -4.47 -5.19 7.68
N VAL A 119 -4.00 -3.99 8.00
CA VAL A 119 -3.62 -2.97 7.01
C VAL A 119 -2.58 -3.55 6.04
N LEU A 120 -1.50 -4.15 6.56
CA LEU A 120 -0.47 -4.79 5.73
C LEU A 120 -1.04 -5.84 4.78
N LEU A 121 -1.79 -6.81 5.31
CA LEU A 121 -2.31 -7.92 4.51
C LEU A 121 -3.30 -7.44 3.45
N TYR A 122 -4.09 -6.40 3.74
CA TYR A 122 -5.12 -5.86 2.83
C TYR A 122 -4.47 -4.95 1.78
N THR A 123 -3.33 -4.34 2.09
CA THR A 123 -2.48 -3.66 1.09
C THR A 123 -1.80 -4.67 0.17
N CYS A 124 -1.23 -5.75 0.71
CA CYS A 124 -0.57 -6.79 -0.09
C CYS A 124 -1.54 -7.60 -0.96
N VAL A 125 -2.74 -7.88 -0.45
CA VAL A 125 -3.76 -8.69 -1.11
C VAL A 125 -5.13 -8.04 -0.90
N PRO A 126 -5.50 -7.06 -1.75
CA PRO A 126 -6.78 -6.38 -1.62
C PRO A 126 -7.95 -7.29 -2.00
N GLY A 127 -9.15 -6.90 -1.57
CA GLY A 127 -10.39 -7.51 -2.03
C GLY A 127 -10.69 -7.22 -3.50
N SER A 128 -11.74 -7.85 -4.02
CA SER A 128 -12.18 -7.65 -5.40
C SER A 128 -12.99 -6.36 -5.56
N PRO A 129 -12.76 -5.55 -6.61
CA PRO A 129 -13.30 -4.21 -6.80
C PRO A 129 -14.83 -4.15 -6.99
N GLY A 130 -15.50 -5.28 -7.10
CA GLY A 130 -16.93 -5.36 -7.42
C GLY A 130 -17.23 -5.01 -8.89
N MET A 131 -18.46 -4.60 -9.18
CA MET A 131 -18.88 -4.18 -10.52
C MET A 131 -18.38 -2.77 -10.86
N GLN A 132 -18.11 -2.51 -12.14
CA GLN A 132 -17.54 -1.24 -12.65
C GLN A 132 -18.28 0.03 -12.21
N MET A 133 -19.61 -0.01 -12.13
CA MET A 133 -20.42 1.18 -11.82
C MET A 133 -20.32 1.61 -10.34
N VAL A 134 -19.74 0.79 -9.48
CA VAL A 134 -19.78 0.91 -8.01
C VAL A 134 -18.41 0.51 -7.41
N ARG A 135 -17.33 0.98 -8.01
CA ARG A 135 -15.96 0.52 -7.72
C ARG A 135 -15.33 1.27 -6.53
N VAL A 136 -14.84 0.50 -5.56
CA VAL A 136 -14.00 1.01 -4.47
C VAL A 136 -12.54 0.97 -4.90
N ARG A 137 -11.83 2.11 -4.78
CA ARG A 137 -10.40 2.21 -5.07
C ARG A 137 -9.59 2.22 -3.78
N MET A 138 -8.57 1.37 -3.71
CA MET A 138 -7.62 1.29 -2.59
C MET A 138 -6.20 1.59 -3.06
N PRO A 139 -5.84 2.86 -3.29
CA PRO A 139 -4.57 3.22 -3.94
C PRO A 139 -3.34 3.15 -3.01
N ASN A 140 -3.48 2.74 -1.75
CA ASN A 140 -2.34 2.66 -0.83
C ASN A 140 -1.53 1.40 -1.12
N ASN A 141 -0.22 1.58 -1.20
CA ASN A 141 0.78 0.54 -1.41
C ASN A 141 1.70 0.43 -0.18
N LEU A 142 2.79 -0.35 -0.28
CA LEU A 142 3.71 -0.53 0.84
C LEU A 142 4.45 0.75 1.25
N VAL A 143 4.60 1.74 0.37
CA VAL A 143 5.15 3.06 0.74
C VAL A 143 4.21 3.76 1.71
N ALA A 144 2.91 3.76 1.42
CA ALA A 144 1.90 4.32 2.32
C ALA A 144 1.89 3.59 3.67
N PHE A 145 2.09 2.27 3.68
CA PHE A 145 2.21 1.49 4.91
C PHE A 145 3.43 1.87 5.76
N ILE A 146 4.62 2.01 5.16
CA ILE A 146 5.81 2.49 5.90
C ILE A 146 5.58 3.91 6.43
N ARG A 147 4.95 4.78 5.63
CA ARG A 147 4.59 6.13 6.07
C ARG A 147 3.61 6.12 7.23
N LEU A 148 2.69 5.14 7.30
CA LEU A 148 1.81 4.95 8.44
C LEU A 148 2.62 4.65 9.71
N LEU A 149 3.63 3.78 9.64
CA LEU A 149 4.49 3.51 10.81
C LEU A 149 5.20 4.78 11.29
N VAL A 150 5.70 5.61 10.38
CA VAL A 150 6.30 6.91 10.72
C VAL A 150 5.28 7.83 11.39
N HIS A 151 4.06 7.91 10.85
CA HIS A 151 2.97 8.70 11.44
C HIS A 151 2.62 8.23 12.86
N LEU A 152 2.54 6.93 13.09
CA LEU A 152 2.20 6.37 14.40
C LEU A 152 3.24 6.69 15.48
N GLN A 153 4.52 6.79 15.10
CA GLN A 153 5.54 7.27 16.03
C GLN A 153 5.25 8.73 16.45
N ALA A 154 4.89 9.59 15.50
CA ALA A 154 4.52 10.98 15.79
C ALA A 154 3.23 11.08 16.64
N VAL A 155 2.28 10.15 16.44
CA VAL A 155 1.07 10.03 17.28
C VAL A 155 1.42 9.74 18.76
N GLY A 156 2.54 9.08 19.03
CA GLY A 156 3.01 8.76 20.38
C GLY A 156 3.13 7.27 20.68
N TYR A 157 2.99 6.39 19.67
CA TYR A 157 3.23 4.97 19.87
C TYR A 157 4.72 4.70 20.16
N PRO A 158 5.05 3.81 21.12
CA PRO A 158 6.44 3.51 21.44
C PRO A 158 7.23 3.01 20.22
N ALA A 159 8.38 3.63 19.95
CA ALA A 159 9.25 3.30 18.83
C ALA A 159 9.62 1.81 18.76
N HIS A 160 9.88 1.18 19.92
CA HIS A 160 10.20 -0.24 19.98
C HIS A 160 9.03 -1.15 19.57
N TRP A 161 7.76 -0.75 19.72
CA TRP A 161 6.62 -1.54 19.23
C TRP A 161 6.59 -1.58 17.71
N LEU A 162 6.82 -0.42 17.07
CA LEU A 162 6.81 -0.28 15.61
C LEU A 162 8.03 -0.97 14.99
N SER A 163 9.20 -0.79 15.60
CA SER A 163 10.44 -1.47 15.22
C SER A 163 10.30 -2.99 15.32
N GLU A 164 9.88 -3.52 16.48
CA GLU A 164 9.70 -4.97 16.66
C GLU A 164 8.71 -5.55 15.64
N PHE A 165 7.59 -4.86 15.40
CA PHE A 165 6.60 -5.29 14.41
C PHE A 165 7.19 -5.32 12.99
N LEU A 166 7.87 -4.26 12.55
CA LEU A 166 8.54 -4.24 11.25
C LEU A 166 9.61 -5.32 11.14
N GLN A 167 10.35 -5.61 12.22
CA GLN A 167 11.33 -6.69 12.22
C GLN A 167 10.70 -8.08 12.06
N THR A 168 9.49 -8.31 12.58
CA THR A 168 8.77 -9.58 12.31
C THR A 168 8.40 -9.73 10.83
N ILE A 169 8.11 -8.62 10.15
CA ILE A 169 7.81 -8.60 8.71
C ILE A 169 9.08 -8.91 7.92
N LEU A 170 10.18 -8.18 8.17
CA LEU A 170 11.45 -8.33 7.46
C LEU A 170 12.09 -9.71 7.67
N SER A 171 11.90 -10.30 8.85
CA SER A 171 12.36 -11.66 9.14
C SER A 171 11.41 -12.76 8.64
N ASP A 172 10.31 -12.40 7.97
CA ASP A 172 9.24 -13.31 7.54
C ASP A 172 8.67 -14.16 8.69
N THR A 173 8.69 -13.67 9.94
CA THR A 173 8.29 -14.43 11.15
C THR A 173 6.91 -14.07 11.69
N LEU A 174 6.16 -13.20 11.00
CA LEU A 174 4.83 -12.77 11.43
C LEU A 174 3.86 -13.95 11.61
N VAL A 175 3.43 -14.17 12.85
CA VAL A 175 2.40 -15.13 13.25
C VAL A 175 1.14 -14.36 13.67
N THR A 176 -0.01 -14.70 13.07
CA THR A 176 -1.24 -13.94 13.27
C THR A 176 -2.47 -14.80 13.02
N ASP A 177 -3.62 -14.37 13.55
CA ASP A 177 -4.97 -14.89 13.30
C ASP A 177 -5.76 -14.00 12.32
N VAL A 178 -5.14 -12.95 11.78
CA VAL A 178 -5.75 -12.05 10.78
C VAL A 178 -5.47 -12.57 9.38
N ALA A 179 -6.51 -12.69 8.55
CA ALA A 179 -6.43 -13.08 7.14
C ALA A 179 -6.93 -11.95 6.23
N PRO A 180 -6.40 -11.80 4.99
CA PRO A 180 -6.90 -10.80 4.04
C PRO A 180 -8.38 -11.05 3.72
N TYR A 181 -9.10 -9.98 3.38
CA TYR A 181 -10.47 -10.08 2.88
C TYR A 181 -10.43 -10.33 1.36
N LEU A 182 -10.89 -11.49 0.92
CA LEU A 182 -10.88 -11.91 -0.50
C LEU A 182 -12.25 -11.80 -1.17
N GLY A 183 -13.24 -11.18 -0.51
CA GLY A 183 -14.55 -10.95 -1.08
C GLY A 183 -14.61 -9.69 -1.94
N ASN A 184 -15.82 -9.33 -2.37
CA ASN A 184 -16.06 -8.08 -3.09
C ASN A 184 -16.17 -6.91 -2.11
N PHE A 185 -15.64 -5.75 -2.49
CA PHE A 185 -15.95 -4.51 -1.77
C PHE A 185 -17.46 -4.21 -1.79
N PRO A 186 -18.00 -3.56 -0.75
CA PRO A 186 -17.31 -3.08 0.45
C PRO A 186 -16.96 -4.21 1.44
N ILE A 187 -15.88 -4.04 2.18
CA ILE A 187 -15.52 -4.91 3.31
C ILE A 187 -16.57 -4.69 4.41
N PRO A 188 -17.28 -5.74 4.85
CA PRO A 188 -18.31 -5.59 5.86
C PRO A 188 -17.69 -5.34 7.24
N LEU A 189 -18.32 -4.51 8.08
CA LEU A 189 -17.87 -4.24 9.45
C LEU A 189 -17.69 -5.52 10.31
N SER A 190 -18.43 -6.59 10.01
CA SER A 190 -18.26 -7.89 10.69
C SER A 190 -16.88 -8.50 10.48
N ASP A 191 -16.15 -8.10 9.43
CA ASP A 191 -14.79 -8.53 9.14
C ASP A 191 -13.77 -8.00 10.18
N LEU A 192 -14.07 -6.90 10.89
CA LEU A 192 -13.23 -6.42 12.01
C LEU A 192 -13.06 -7.46 13.11
N GLY A 193 -14.10 -8.27 13.35
CA GLY A 193 -14.09 -9.37 14.32
C GLY A 193 -13.61 -10.70 13.75
N ARG A 194 -13.39 -10.81 12.43
CA ARG A 194 -12.99 -12.06 11.81
C ARG A 194 -11.58 -12.46 12.24
N SER A 195 -11.44 -13.72 12.60
CA SER A 195 -10.18 -14.39 12.90
C SER A 195 -10.14 -15.75 12.23
N VAL A 196 -8.94 -16.19 11.89
CA VAL A 196 -8.63 -17.55 11.41
C VAL A 196 -7.71 -18.23 12.43
N PRO A 197 -7.50 -19.56 12.36
CA PRO A 197 -6.51 -20.22 13.21
C PRO A 197 -5.14 -19.52 13.11
N VAL A 198 -4.47 -19.34 14.25
CA VAL A 198 -3.16 -18.67 14.31
C VAL A 198 -2.17 -19.40 13.43
N ARG A 199 -1.53 -18.66 12.51
CA ARG A 199 -0.54 -19.20 11.58
C ARG A 199 0.53 -18.19 11.24
N ARG A 200 1.68 -18.69 10.79
CA ARG A 200 2.72 -17.85 10.19
C ARG A 200 2.33 -17.51 8.76
N VAL A 201 2.33 -16.22 8.40
CA VAL A 201 2.12 -15.79 7.01
C VAL A 201 3.42 -15.86 6.21
N ARG A 202 3.37 -15.73 4.89
CA ARG A 202 4.55 -15.57 4.02
C ARG A 202 4.59 -14.16 3.45
N LEU A 203 5.62 -13.41 3.80
CA LEU A 203 5.87 -12.06 3.32
C LEU A 203 7.11 -11.96 2.42
N ASP A 204 7.79 -13.09 2.19
CA ASP A 204 8.96 -13.15 1.30
C ASP A 204 8.75 -12.55 -0.11
N PRO A 205 7.56 -12.62 -0.74
CA PRO A 205 7.34 -11.97 -2.02
C PRO A 205 7.46 -10.44 -2.00
N TRP A 206 7.22 -9.79 -0.86
CA TRP A 206 7.29 -8.33 -0.76
C TRP A 206 8.65 -7.83 -0.23
N LEU A 207 9.60 -8.72 0.07
CA LEU A 207 10.90 -8.30 0.65
C LEU A 207 11.73 -7.42 -0.29
N ALA A 208 11.67 -7.66 -1.60
CA ALA A 208 12.35 -6.78 -2.56
C ALA A 208 11.77 -5.36 -2.56
N GLU A 209 10.47 -5.21 -2.34
CA GLU A 209 9.85 -3.90 -2.17
C GLU A 209 10.22 -3.25 -0.84
N PHE A 210 10.21 -4.01 0.26
CA PHE A 210 10.70 -3.50 1.55
C PHE A 210 12.16 -3.06 1.48
N GLU A 211 13.02 -3.78 0.76
CA GLU A 211 14.40 -3.36 0.47
C GLU A 211 14.42 -1.98 -0.21
N ASN A 212 13.71 -1.83 -1.32
CA ASN A 212 13.67 -0.56 -2.05
C ASN A 212 13.22 0.62 -1.17
N ILE A 213 12.14 0.44 -0.41
CA ILE A 213 11.54 1.50 0.41
C ILE A 213 12.44 1.83 1.60
N LEU A 214 12.92 0.82 2.32
CA LEU A 214 13.66 1.02 3.57
C LEU A 214 15.08 1.47 3.29
N VAL A 215 15.77 0.97 2.26
CA VAL A 215 17.13 1.40 1.93
C VAL A 215 17.12 2.85 1.44
N ALA A 216 16.13 3.24 0.62
CA ALA A 216 16.01 4.62 0.17
C ALA A 216 15.57 5.60 1.28
N GLY A 217 14.82 5.12 2.28
CA GLY A 217 14.21 5.95 3.33
C GLY A 217 14.75 5.73 4.75
N LEU A 218 15.84 4.97 4.94
CA LEU A 218 16.27 4.47 6.24
C LEU A 218 16.49 5.60 7.25
N GLU A 219 17.19 6.65 6.83
CA GLU A 219 17.52 7.82 7.65
C GLU A 219 16.28 8.64 8.04
N GLY A 220 15.17 8.47 7.31
CA GLY A 220 13.90 9.13 7.61
C GLY A 220 13.05 8.41 8.64
N LEU A 221 13.42 7.19 9.07
CA LEU A 221 12.64 6.43 10.04
C LEU A 221 12.86 6.98 11.47
N PRO A 222 11.78 7.28 12.22
CA PRO A 222 11.89 7.80 13.57
C PRO A 222 12.13 6.71 14.63
N PHE A 223 12.52 5.50 14.20
CA PHE A 223 12.82 4.35 15.05
C PHE A 223 13.85 3.46 14.35
N ALA A 224 14.64 2.74 15.14
CA ALA A 224 15.70 1.87 14.62
C ALA A 224 15.12 0.64 13.92
N VAL A 225 15.70 0.26 12.78
CA VAL A 225 15.39 -0.97 12.03
C VAL A 225 16.70 -1.58 11.57
N SER A 226 16.89 -2.87 11.81
CA SER A 226 18.03 -3.62 11.26
C SER A 226 17.59 -4.28 9.98
N LEU A 227 18.19 -3.88 8.86
CA LEU A 227 17.88 -4.45 7.55
C LEU A 227 18.45 -5.88 7.44
N PRO A 228 17.76 -6.79 6.74
CA PRO A 228 18.29 -8.12 6.41
C PRO A 228 19.66 -8.03 5.71
N ALA A 229 20.50 -9.04 5.91
CA ALA A 229 21.88 -9.05 5.40
C ALA A 229 21.97 -9.10 3.87
N ASP A 230 20.90 -9.57 3.21
CA ASP A 230 20.76 -9.67 1.76
C ASP A 230 20.13 -8.42 1.13
N PHE A 231 19.80 -7.38 1.93
CA PHE A 231 19.37 -6.09 1.40
C PHE A 231 20.58 -5.27 0.93
N ALA A 232 20.35 -4.39 -0.04
CA ALA A 232 21.25 -3.31 -0.36
C ALA A 232 21.64 -2.50 0.90
N LYS A 233 22.90 -2.06 0.92
CA LYS A 233 23.46 -1.34 2.09
C LYS A 233 23.36 0.17 1.94
N ASP A 234 23.26 0.65 0.71
CA ASP A 234 23.27 2.06 0.38
C ASP A 234 22.12 2.38 -0.60
N HIS A 235 21.48 3.54 -0.43
CA HIS A 235 20.46 4.04 -1.34
C HIS A 235 20.93 4.14 -2.80
N THR A 236 22.22 4.36 -3.05
CA THR A 236 22.82 4.39 -4.40
C THR A 236 22.86 3.03 -5.11
N ASP A 237 22.61 1.94 -4.38
CA ASP A 237 22.44 0.61 -4.94
C ASP A 237 21.01 0.37 -5.44
N ILE A 238 20.03 1.19 -5.01
CA ILE A 238 18.65 1.15 -5.49
C ILE A 238 18.54 2.08 -6.70
N VAL A 239 18.29 1.51 -7.87
CA VAL A 239 18.18 2.29 -9.12
C VAL A 239 16.87 2.05 -9.83
N ILE A 240 16.53 2.99 -10.71
CA ILE A 240 15.35 2.89 -11.55
C ILE A 240 15.69 2.01 -12.75
N TYR A 241 14.92 0.95 -12.91
CA TYR A 241 14.88 0.15 -14.13
C TYR A 241 13.66 0.53 -14.95
N GLU A 242 13.81 0.42 -16.25
CA GLU A 242 12.77 0.68 -17.24
C GLU A 242 12.69 -0.50 -18.21
N ALA A 243 11.49 -0.77 -18.70
CA ALA A 243 11.29 -1.78 -19.71
C ALA A 243 10.12 -1.47 -20.65
N VAL A 244 10.25 -1.92 -21.90
CA VAL A 244 9.19 -1.83 -22.91
C VAL A 244 8.33 -3.08 -22.87
N VAL A 245 7.06 -2.93 -22.49
CA VAL A 245 6.12 -4.04 -22.28
C VAL A 245 5.15 -4.21 -23.45
N GLN A 246 4.60 -5.41 -23.61
CA GLN A 246 3.55 -5.68 -24.59
C GLN A 246 2.24 -6.00 -23.85
N PRO A 247 1.14 -5.29 -24.15
CA PRO A 247 -0.18 -5.64 -23.61
C PRO A 247 -0.59 -7.06 -24.04
N LYS A 248 -1.25 -7.80 -23.16
CA LYS A 248 -1.61 -9.22 -23.38
C LYS A 248 -2.76 -9.43 -24.39
N GLY A 249 -3.52 -8.39 -24.73
CA GLY A 249 -4.62 -8.47 -25.70
C GLY A 249 -5.30 -7.12 -25.89
N PRO A 250 -6.29 -7.02 -26.80
CA PRO A 250 -7.06 -5.80 -26.98
C PRO A 250 -7.81 -5.47 -25.70
N ASP A 251 -7.78 -4.20 -25.31
CA ASP A 251 -8.65 -3.62 -24.29
C ASP A 251 -10.10 -3.78 -24.80
N LEU A 252 -10.76 -4.87 -24.40
CA LEU A 252 -12.18 -5.08 -24.70
C LEU A 252 -12.92 -4.01 -23.93
N GLY A 253 -13.13 -2.85 -24.56
CA GLY A 253 -13.42 -1.56 -23.96
C GLY A 253 -14.49 -1.48 -22.86
N PRO A 254 -14.78 -0.26 -22.38
CA PRO A 254 -15.41 0.01 -21.07
C PRO A 254 -16.80 -0.61 -20.82
N MET A 255 -17.43 -1.21 -21.84
CA MET A 255 -18.75 -1.82 -21.72
C MET A 255 -18.72 -3.22 -21.08
N PHE A 256 -17.60 -3.95 -21.17
CA PHE A 256 -17.44 -5.29 -20.59
C PHE A 256 -16.11 -5.53 -19.87
N ALA A 257 -15.15 -4.60 -19.95
CA ALA A 257 -13.91 -4.67 -19.18
C ALA A 257 -14.20 -4.70 -17.67
N THR A 258 -13.56 -5.64 -16.95
CA THR A 258 -13.62 -5.71 -15.49
C THR A 258 -12.93 -4.54 -14.80
N ALA A 259 -12.21 -3.67 -15.52
CA ALA A 259 -11.84 -2.30 -15.15
C ALA A 259 -10.86 -1.65 -16.14
N PRO A 260 -10.76 -0.30 -16.19
CA PRO A 260 -9.73 0.37 -16.97
C PRO A 260 -8.34 -0.14 -16.59
N VAL A 261 -7.51 -0.41 -17.59
CA VAL A 261 -6.09 -0.79 -17.41
C VAL A 261 -5.29 0.33 -16.72
N GLN A 262 -5.82 1.55 -16.73
CA GLN A 262 -5.22 2.77 -16.18
C GLN A 262 -5.52 2.99 -14.68
N ASP A 263 -6.31 2.13 -14.04
CA ASP A 263 -6.53 2.29 -12.60
C ASP A 263 -5.26 1.93 -11.83
N ASN A 264 -4.97 2.72 -10.78
CA ASN A 264 -3.81 2.58 -9.88
C ASN A 264 -3.94 1.34 -8.96
N VAL A 265 -4.10 0.16 -9.55
CA VAL A 265 -4.24 -1.16 -8.90
C VAL A 265 -3.33 -2.19 -9.58
N VAL A 266 -2.19 -1.72 -10.08
CA VAL A 266 -1.20 -2.52 -10.79
C VAL A 266 0.04 -2.66 -9.93
N ASP A 267 0.57 -3.87 -9.93
CA ASP A 267 1.84 -4.21 -9.32
C ASP A 267 2.74 -4.84 -10.38
N ILE A 268 4.05 -4.83 -10.14
CA ILE A 268 5.01 -5.57 -10.94
C ILE A 268 5.25 -6.92 -10.26
N LEU A 269 4.98 -8.00 -10.98
CA LEU A 269 5.26 -9.37 -10.56
C LEU A 269 6.55 -9.83 -11.24
N LEU A 270 7.59 -10.02 -10.44
CA LEU A 270 8.87 -10.61 -10.85
C LEU A 270 8.86 -12.08 -10.46
N TYR A 271 9.21 -12.99 -11.37
CA TYR A 271 9.24 -14.41 -11.03
C TYR A 271 10.28 -15.21 -11.83
N LYS A 272 10.73 -16.33 -11.25
CA LYS A 272 11.48 -17.36 -11.98
C LYS A 272 10.51 -18.19 -12.81
N PRO A 273 10.66 -18.28 -14.15
CA PRO A 273 9.80 -19.12 -14.97
C PRO A 273 9.78 -20.57 -14.48
N SER A 274 8.59 -21.13 -14.33
CA SER A 274 8.39 -22.57 -14.05
C SER A 274 7.75 -23.23 -15.27
N ARG A 275 8.07 -24.51 -15.49
CA ARG A 275 7.40 -25.34 -16.52
C ARG A 275 5.97 -25.69 -16.13
N THR A 276 5.65 -25.67 -14.84
CA THR A 276 4.35 -26.12 -14.30
C THR A 276 3.36 -24.98 -14.09
N LEU A 277 3.85 -23.75 -13.92
CA LEU A 277 3.03 -22.62 -13.50
C LEU A 277 3.04 -21.51 -14.54
N THR A 278 1.88 -21.25 -15.15
CA THR A 278 1.67 -20.10 -16.01
C THR A 278 1.60 -18.81 -15.19
N VAL A 279 1.82 -17.67 -15.83
CA VAL A 279 1.77 -16.37 -15.14
C VAL A 279 0.38 -16.04 -14.59
N ASP A 280 -0.69 -16.40 -15.30
CA ASP A 280 -2.06 -16.19 -14.81
C ASP A 280 -2.38 -17.10 -13.63
N ALA A 281 -1.89 -18.34 -13.66
CA ALA A 281 -2.01 -19.22 -12.52
C ALA A 281 -1.27 -18.60 -11.34
N LEU A 282 0.00 -18.18 -11.52
CA LEU A 282 0.79 -17.55 -10.46
C LEU A 282 0.09 -16.33 -9.86
N ALA A 283 -0.45 -15.42 -10.69
CA ALA A 283 -1.16 -14.23 -10.23
C ALA A 283 -2.37 -14.59 -9.34
N ARG A 284 -3.19 -15.58 -9.76
CA ARG A 284 -4.34 -16.08 -8.96
C ARG A 284 -3.92 -16.79 -7.67
N LEU A 285 -2.68 -17.28 -7.58
CA LEU A 285 -2.18 -17.94 -6.39
C LEU A 285 -1.67 -16.97 -5.31
N ILE A 286 -1.40 -15.69 -5.62
CA ILE A 286 -0.85 -14.70 -4.67
C ILE A 286 -1.59 -14.70 -3.31
N PRO A 287 -2.93 -14.66 -3.24
CA PRO A 287 -3.65 -14.75 -1.96
C PRO A 287 -3.42 -16.05 -1.18
N SER A 288 -3.07 -17.14 -1.85
CA SER A 288 -2.78 -18.42 -1.22
C SER A 288 -1.31 -18.54 -0.77
N ILE A 289 -0.40 -17.79 -1.39
CA ILE A 289 1.02 -17.71 -1.00
C ILE A 289 1.12 -17.15 0.42
N ILE A 290 0.45 -16.01 0.67
CA ILE A 290 0.51 -15.31 1.97
C ILE A 290 -0.01 -16.21 3.12
N GLU A 291 -1.01 -17.05 2.83
CA GLU A 291 -1.64 -17.97 3.77
C GLU A 291 -0.92 -19.32 3.93
N ARG A 292 0.23 -19.54 3.25
CA ARG A 292 0.97 -20.83 3.25
C ARG A 292 0.13 -22.04 2.87
N ARG A 293 -0.91 -21.86 2.07
CA ARG A 293 -1.78 -22.97 1.66
C ARG A 293 -1.14 -23.85 0.60
N MET A 294 0.02 -23.45 0.07
CA MET A 294 0.72 -24.17 -1.00
C MET A 294 2.23 -24.21 -0.76
N ALA A 295 2.83 -25.30 -1.24
CA ALA A 295 4.28 -25.49 -1.26
C ALA A 295 4.96 -24.66 -2.37
N GLU A 296 4.25 -24.41 -3.47
CA GLU A 296 4.68 -23.54 -4.56
C GLU A 296 3.98 -22.18 -4.50
N PRO A 297 4.63 -21.09 -4.95
CA PRO A 297 6.01 -21.03 -5.42
C PRO A 297 7.01 -21.09 -4.25
N LEU A 298 8.22 -21.57 -4.55
CA LEU A 298 9.31 -21.65 -3.56
C LEU A 298 9.68 -20.24 -3.05
N ARG A 299 10.32 -20.19 -1.88
CA ARG A 299 10.82 -18.92 -1.33
C ARG A 299 11.86 -18.31 -2.26
N GLY A 300 11.79 -16.99 -2.45
CA GLY A 300 12.74 -16.25 -3.28
C GLY A 300 12.62 -16.54 -4.79
N THR A 301 11.50 -17.08 -5.26
CA THR A 301 11.25 -17.26 -6.70
C THR A 301 10.20 -16.31 -7.26
N VAL A 302 9.62 -15.47 -6.40
CA VAL A 302 8.58 -14.49 -6.75
C VAL A 302 8.81 -13.24 -5.92
N TYR A 303 8.70 -12.07 -6.55
CA TYR A 303 8.64 -10.78 -5.89
C TYR A 303 7.53 -9.90 -6.44
N LEU A 304 6.97 -9.05 -5.58
CA LEU A 304 5.87 -8.14 -5.86
C LEU A 304 6.30 -6.72 -5.51
N LEU A 305 6.11 -5.80 -6.45
CA LEU A 305 6.41 -4.37 -6.28
C LEU A 305 5.16 -3.55 -6.54
N SER A 306 4.61 -2.95 -5.48
CA SER A 306 3.43 -2.07 -5.49
C SER A 306 3.74 -0.57 -5.63
N SER A 307 5.04 -0.22 -5.61
CA SER A 307 5.57 1.11 -5.85
C SER A 307 6.33 1.16 -7.17
N GLN A 308 5.63 1.55 -8.23
CA GLN A 308 6.24 1.80 -9.53
C GLN A 308 6.50 3.30 -9.71
N GLU A 309 7.57 3.64 -10.45
CA GLU A 309 7.80 5.03 -10.84
C GLU A 309 6.81 5.46 -11.93
N MET A 310 6.51 4.54 -12.85
CA MET A 310 5.58 4.79 -13.95
C MET A 310 5.03 3.47 -14.48
N VAL A 311 3.74 3.46 -14.81
CA VAL A 311 3.08 2.41 -15.57
C VAL A 311 2.26 3.05 -16.67
N ASP A 312 2.73 2.97 -17.90
CA ASP A 312 2.04 3.42 -19.10
C ASP A 312 1.88 2.23 -20.06
N ILE A 313 0.80 1.47 -19.90
CA ILE A 313 0.52 0.30 -20.74
C ILE A 313 0.24 0.69 -22.20
N PRO A 314 -0.55 1.74 -22.52
CA PRO A 314 -0.72 2.23 -23.88
C PRO A 314 0.60 2.68 -24.54
N GLY A 315 1.44 3.42 -23.82
CA GLY A 315 2.78 3.82 -24.25
C GLY A 315 3.83 2.73 -24.11
N LYS A 316 3.43 1.52 -23.65
CA LYS A 316 4.26 0.32 -23.53
C LYS A 316 5.46 0.49 -22.61
N LYS A 317 5.38 1.36 -21.60
CA LYS A 317 6.52 1.77 -20.79
C LYS A 317 6.22 1.54 -19.31
N VAL A 318 7.15 0.89 -18.61
CA VAL A 318 7.05 0.64 -17.17
C VAL A 318 8.41 0.90 -16.54
N SER A 319 8.45 1.57 -15.39
CA SER A 319 9.67 1.79 -14.62
C SER A 319 9.45 1.60 -13.13
N TRP A 320 10.46 1.07 -12.45
CA TRP A 320 10.41 0.69 -11.04
C TRP A 320 11.80 0.72 -10.42
N ARG A 321 11.86 0.79 -9.09
CA ARG A 321 13.12 0.69 -8.35
C ARG A 321 13.47 -0.76 -8.05
N LEU A 322 14.75 -1.10 -8.11
CA LEU A 322 15.28 -2.40 -7.70
C LEU A 322 16.77 -2.28 -7.35
N SER A 323 17.28 -3.12 -6.46
CA SER A 323 18.72 -3.13 -6.19
C SER A 323 19.51 -3.66 -7.39
N LYS A 324 20.67 -3.04 -7.66
CA LYS A 324 21.58 -3.45 -8.75
C LYS A 324 21.98 -4.91 -8.65
N GLN A 325 22.32 -5.37 -7.44
CA GLN A 325 22.69 -6.76 -7.19
C GLN A 325 21.55 -7.71 -7.54
N ARG A 326 20.34 -7.45 -7.04
CA ARG A 326 19.16 -8.29 -7.29
C ARG A 326 18.83 -8.32 -8.78
N ALA A 327 18.88 -7.19 -9.48
CA ALA A 327 18.65 -7.13 -10.93
C ALA A 327 19.68 -7.96 -11.72
N GLN A 328 20.96 -7.92 -11.32
CA GLN A 328 22.01 -8.72 -11.95
C GLN A 328 21.81 -10.22 -11.73
N GLU A 329 21.46 -10.63 -10.51
CA GLU A 329 21.12 -12.03 -10.20
C GLU A 329 19.91 -12.49 -11.01
N MET A 330 18.86 -11.66 -11.06
CA MET A 330 17.65 -11.93 -11.83
C MET A 330 17.94 -12.12 -13.33
N ARG A 331 18.84 -11.31 -13.90
CA ARG A 331 19.31 -11.47 -15.29
C ARG A 331 20.06 -12.79 -15.49
N LYS A 332 20.96 -13.15 -14.57
CA LYS A 332 21.73 -14.40 -14.65
C LYS A 332 20.84 -15.63 -14.55
N GLU A 333 19.82 -15.57 -13.70
CA GLU A 333 18.90 -16.68 -13.45
C GLU A 333 17.70 -16.72 -14.42
N GLY A 334 17.61 -15.76 -15.35
CA GLY A 334 16.56 -15.76 -16.39
C GLY A 334 15.16 -15.41 -15.86
N TRP A 335 15.07 -14.50 -14.89
CA TRP A 335 13.79 -14.01 -14.38
C TRP A 335 12.99 -13.26 -15.44
N VAL A 336 11.70 -13.15 -15.19
CA VAL A 336 10.75 -12.40 -16.02
C VAL A 336 9.92 -11.47 -15.15
N MET A 337 9.43 -10.39 -15.75
CA MET A 337 8.43 -9.50 -15.14
C MET A 337 7.14 -9.52 -15.93
N VAL A 338 6.02 -9.29 -15.24
CA VAL A 338 4.75 -8.84 -15.83
C VAL A 338 4.20 -7.69 -15.00
N VAL A 339 3.48 -6.79 -15.65
CA VAL A 339 2.52 -5.95 -14.91
C VAL A 339 1.30 -6.82 -14.68
N TYR A 340 0.83 -6.87 -13.44
CA TYR A 340 -0.38 -7.58 -13.07
C TYR A 340 -1.29 -6.65 -12.27
N ARG A 341 -2.57 -6.97 -12.29
CA ARG A 341 -3.58 -6.26 -11.53
C ARG A 341 -3.85 -6.97 -10.21
N THR A 342 -3.69 -6.23 -9.12
CA THR A 342 -3.80 -6.77 -7.75
C THR A 342 -5.22 -7.12 -7.38
N ASP A 343 -6.19 -6.44 -7.98
CA ASP A 343 -7.59 -6.49 -7.59
C ASP A 343 -8.40 -7.57 -8.31
N ASN A 344 -7.94 -8.02 -9.49
CA ASN A 344 -8.51 -9.17 -10.21
C ASN A 344 -7.55 -10.36 -10.34
N HIS A 345 -6.29 -10.20 -9.90
CA HIS A 345 -5.23 -11.20 -9.96
C HIS A 345 -4.91 -11.68 -11.39
N GLU A 346 -4.80 -10.75 -12.34
CA GLU A 346 -4.54 -11.06 -13.76
C GLU A 346 -3.32 -10.30 -14.31
N ALA A 347 -2.54 -10.96 -15.16
CA ALA A 347 -1.44 -10.32 -15.87
C ALA A 347 -1.97 -9.47 -17.03
N VAL A 348 -1.57 -8.19 -17.07
CA VAL A 348 -1.99 -7.24 -18.13
C VAL A 348 -0.98 -7.13 -19.27
N THR A 349 0.28 -7.54 -19.04
CA THR A 349 1.32 -7.60 -20.06
C THR A 349 1.78 -9.03 -20.32
N LEU A 350 2.41 -9.24 -21.47
CA LEU A 350 3.18 -10.46 -21.74
C LEU A 350 4.43 -10.51 -20.84
N PRO A 351 4.92 -11.72 -20.48
CA PRO A 351 6.18 -11.87 -19.74
C PRO A 351 7.36 -11.24 -20.46
N LEU A 352 8.11 -10.40 -19.75
CA LEU A 352 9.28 -9.71 -20.26
C LEU A 352 10.55 -10.15 -19.50
N PRO A 353 11.54 -10.74 -20.18
CA PRO A 353 12.77 -11.23 -19.53
C PRO A 353 13.64 -10.12 -18.92
N ALA A 354 14.36 -10.46 -17.85
CA ALA A 354 15.21 -9.54 -17.10
C ALA A 354 16.36 -8.92 -17.91
N ASN A 355 16.80 -9.59 -18.98
CA ASN A 355 17.81 -9.05 -19.89
C ASN A 355 17.31 -7.88 -20.75
N LYS A 356 16.00 -7.58 -20.73
CA LYS A 356 15.40 -6.43 -21.42
C LYS A 356 15.21 -5.21 -20.52
N TRP A 357 15.51 -5.33 -19.21
CA TRP A 357 15.41 -4.20 -18.30
C TRP A 357 16.62 -3.29 -18.51
N THR A 358 16.41 -1.99 -18.63
CA THR A 358 17.46 -0.98 -18.78
C THR A 358 17.53 -0.13 -17.54
N GLU A 359 18.73 0.07 -17.00
CA GLU A 359 18.95 1.03 -15.91
C GLU A 359 18.82 2.45 -16.46
N VAL A 360 18.01 3.27 -15.80
CA VAL A 360 17.84 4.68 -16.12
C VAL A 360 18.79 5.46 -15.22
N LEU A 361 19.73 6.19 -15.84
CA LEU A 361 20.51 7.18 -15.11
C LEU A 361 19.56 8.32 -14.75
N GLU A 362 19.39 8.61 -13.47
CA GLU A 362 18.72 9.85 -13.05
C GLU A 362 19.49 11.01 -13.68
N GLN A 363 18.90 11.61 -14.72
CA GLN A 363 19.29 12.94 -15.13
C GLN A 363 18.85 13.84 -13.97
N LEU A 364 19.81 14.23 -13.15
CA LEU A 364 19.65 15.40 -12.29
C LEU A 364 19.45 16.57 -13.26
N ASP A 365 18.20 16.86 -13.60
CA ASP A 365 17.81 18.13 -14.19
C ASP A 365 18.11 19.19 -13.13
N VAL A 366 19.35 19.68 -13.18
CA VAL A 366 19.79 20.88 -12.48
C VAL A 366 19.33 22.05 -13.34
N ASP A 367 18.07 22.46 -13.16
CA ASP A 367 17.55 23.75 -13.61
C ASP A 367 17.25 24.67 -12.41
#